data_AF-I7AG25-F1
#
_entry.id   AF-I7AG25-F1
#
_cell.length_a   1.000
_cell.length_b   1.000
_cell.length_c   1.000
_cell.angle_alpha   90.00
_cell.angle_beta   90.00
_cell.angle_gamma   90.00
#
_symmetry.space_group_name_H-M   'P 1'
#
loop_
_entity.id
_entity.type
_entity.pdbx_description
1 polymer ?
#
loop_
_entity_poly.entity_id
_entity_poly.type
_entity_poly.pdbx_seq_one_letter_code
_entity_poly.pdbx_strand_id
1 'polypeptide(L)'
;MEEHILRREEVLRKAKSMIMETDDPSEELLRKILIHQELLSNRNIILNDDFYSILNSKISIHPEMIELTNKKEQVECVRMERKLICPISQKEVVDAYIGDCGHVLEKKEAMKYIRNNSRAICPQIGCNKILVKKRR
;
A
#
# COMPACT_ATOMS: atom_id res chain seq x y z
N MET A 1 -33.92 -25.17 17.29
CA MET A 1 -33.24 -24.21 16.39
C MET A 1 -32.06 -23.55 17.10
N GLU A 2 -32.27 -23.00 18.29
CA GLU A 2 -31.22 -22.32 19.08
C GLU A 2 -30.11 -23.27 19.56
N GLU A 3 -30.45 -24.47 19.99
CA GLU A 3 -29.48 -25.53 20.34
C GLU A 3 -28.52 -25.87 19.19
N HIS A 4 -29.03 -25.94 17.95
CA HIS A 4 -28.21 -26.21 16.78
C HIS A 4 -27.25 -25.05 16.46
N ILE A 5 -27.66 -23.82 16.75
CA ILE A 5 -26.85 -22.61 16.58
C ILE A 5 -25.70 -22.63 17.58
N LEU A 6 -26.00 -22.85 18.87
CA LEU A 6 -25.01 -22.93 19.93
C LEU A 6 -24.01 -24.07 19.68
N ARG A 7 -24.51 -25.24 19.27
CA ARG A 7 -23.65 -26.37 18.89
C ARG A 7 -22.73 -26.02 17.71
N ARG A 8 -23.23 -25.29 16.72
CA ARG A 8 -22.45 -24.86 15.57
C ARG A 8 -21.37 -23.85 15.96
N GLU A 9 -21.70 -22.87 16.81
CA GLU A 9 -20.72 -21.91 17.36
C GLU A 9 -19.60 -22.63 18.10
N GLU A 10 -19.95 -23.61 18.93
CA GLU A 10 -18.96 -24.40 19.66
C GLU A 10 -18.05 -25.20 18.74
N VAL A 11 -18.61 -25.86 17.72
CA VAL A 11 -17.83 -26.62 16.73
C VAL A 11 -16.88 -25.70 15.96
N LEU A 12 -17.34 -24.53 15.52
CA LEU A 12 -16.51 -23.57 14.80
C LEU A 12 -15.37 -23.02 15.67
N ARG A 13 -15.64 -22.74 16.96
CA ARG A 13 -14.63 -22.33 17.92
C ARG A 13 -13.56 -23.41 18.12
N LYS A 14 -13.97 -24.67 18.27
CA LYS A 14 -13.05 -25.82 18.40
C LYS A 14 -12.21 -26.00 17.13
N ALA A 15 -12.85 -25.98 15.96
CA ALA A 15 -12.16 -26.11 14.67
C ALA A 15 -11.14 -25.00 14.44
N LYS A 16 -11.47 -23.75 14.82
CA LYS A 16 -10.53 -22.61 14.76
C LYS A 16 -9.29 -22.86 15.62
N SER A 17 -9.47 -23.30 16.87
CA SER A 17 -8.34 -23.63 17.77
C SER A 17 -7.43 -24.68 17.16
N MET A 18 -8.02 -25.79 16.68
CA MET A 18 -7.27 -26.90 16.08
C MET A 18 -6.43 -26.46 14.88
N ILE A 19 -6.95 -25.57 14.02
CA ILE A 19 -6.20 -25.07 12.86
C ILE A 19 -5.07 -24.14 13.30
N MET A 20 -5.34 -23.23 14.25
CA MET A 20 -4.35 -22.26 14.71
C MET A 20 -3.21 -22.90 15.52
N GLU A 21 -3.43 -24.09 16.08
CA GLU A 21 -2.40 -24.90 16.76
C GLU A 21 -1.44 -25.61 15.79
N THR A 22 -1.73 -25.63 14.49
CA THR A 22 -0.83 -26.25 13.49
C THR A 22 0.30 -25.30 13.09
N ASP A 23 1.47 -25.87 12.75
CA ASP A 23 2.65 -25.09 12.32
C ASP A 23 2.40 -24.29 11.02
N ASP A 24 1.58 -24.82 10.11
CA ASP A 24 1.16 -24.17 8.86
C ASP A 24 -0.38 -24.17 8.74
N PRO A 25 -1.06 -23.18 9.35
CA PRO A 25 -2.51 -23.10 9.33
C PRO A 25 -3.03 -22.86 7.92
N SER A 26 -3.97 -23.69 7.48
CA SER A 26 -4.63 -23.50 6.18
C SER A 26 -5.48 -22.23 6.19
N GLU A 27 -5.04 -21.23 5.43
CA GLU A 27 -5.75 -19.98 5.20
C GLU A 27 -7.17 -20.20 4.68
N GLU A 28 -7.35 -21.13 3.73
CA GLU A 28 -8.67 -21.43 3.16
C GLU A 28 -9.64 -21.97 4.22
N LEU A 29 -9.18 -22.89 5.06
CA LEU A 29 -10.01 -23.48 6.12
C LEU A 29 -10.32 -22.45 7.21
N LEU A 30 -9.34 -21.66 7.62
CA LEU A 30 -9.57 -20.59 8.59
C LEU A 30 -10.57 -19.57 8.05
N ARG A 31 -10.43 -19.14 6.79
CA ARG A 31 -11.35 -18.22 6.13
C ARG A 31 -12.78 -18.76 6.14
N LYS A 32 -12.98 -20.04 5.80
CA LYS A 32 -14.31 -20.69 5.85
C LYS A 32 -14.90 -20.67 7.27
N ILE A 33 -14.09 -20.90 8.30
CA ILE A 33 -14.56 -20.86 9.69
C ILE A 33 -14.98 -19.45 10.08
N LEU A 34 -14.17 -18.43 9.76
CA LEU A 34 -14.47 -17.03 10.06
C LEU A 34 -15.73 -16.54 9.33
N ILE A 35 -15.94 -16.96 8.06
CA ILE A 35 -17.20 -16.74 7.34
C ILE A 35 -18.38 -17.21 8.18
N HIS A 36 -18.32 -18.45 8.66
CA HIS A 36 -19.43 -19.04 9.40
C HIS A 36 -19.62 -18.40 10.77
N GLN A 37 -18.56 -17.95 11.44
CA GLN A 37 -18.67 -17.21 12.71
C GLN A 37 -19.30 -15.82 12.52
N GLU A 38 -18.95 -15.10 11.44
CA GLU A 38 -19.55 -13.79 11.14
C GLU A 38 -21.04 -13.94 10.78
N LEU A 39 -21.40 -14.98 10.03
CA LEU A 39 -22.80 -15.29 9.71
C LEU A 39 -23.67 -15.57 10.94
N LEU A 40 -23.09 -16.17 11.98
CA LEU A 40 -23.80 -16.46 13.24
C LEU A 40 -23.96 -15.20 14.09
N SER A 41 -22.90 -14.38 14.16
CA SER A 41 -22.86 -13.13 14.92
C SER A 41 -23.68 -12.00 14.27
N ASN A 42 -23.84 -12.04 12.95
CA ASN A 42 -24.35 -10.93 12.16
C ASN A 42 -25.33 -11.42 11.07
N ARG A 43 -26.45 -12.00 11.52
CA ARG A 43 -27.45 -12.65 10.65
C ARG A 43 -28.04 -11.72 9.58
N ASN A 44 -28.07 -10.42 9.85
CA ASN A 44 -28.61 -9.41 8.93
C ASN A 44 -27.73 -9.15 7.70
N ILE A 45 -26.48 -9.60 7.68
CA ILE A 45 -25.62 -9.44 6.50
C ILE A 45 -26.25 -10.15 5.29
N ILE A 46 -26.93 -11.29 5.50
CA ILE A 46 -27.60 -12.06 4.43
C ILE A 46 -28.68 -11.23 3.72
N LEU A 47 -29.23 -10.21 4.39
CA LEU A 47 -30.28 -9.35 3.86
C LEU A 47 -29.75 -8.20 2.98
N ASN A 48 -28.42 -8.11 2.78
CA ASN A 48 -27.80 -7.09 1.93
C ASN A 48 -27.50 -7.63 0.53
N ASP A 49 -27.77 -6.83 -0.50
CA ASP A 49 -27.49 -7.17 -1.90
C ASP A 49 -25.99 -7.39 -2.16
N ASP A 50 -25.12 -6.73 -1.39
CA ASP A 50 -23.66 -6.85 -1.46
C ASP A 50 -23.07 -7.75 -0.36
N PHE A 51 -23.84 -8.74 0.08
CA PHE A 51 -23.50 -9.69 1.14
C PHE A 51 -22.06 -10.22 1.06
N TYR A 52 -21.63 -10.69 -0.12
CA TYR A 52 -20.32 -11.31 -0.31
C TYR A 52 -19.17 -10.32 -0.14
N SER A 53 -19.33 -9.07 -0.58
CA SER A 53 -18.32 -8.02 -0.43
C SER A 53 -18.15 -7.64 1.04
N ILE A 54 -19.27 -7.41 1.75
CA ILE A 54 -19.29 -7.08 3.17
C ILE A 54 -18.64 -8.19 4.00
N LEU A 55 -19.01 -9.44 3.71
CA LEU A 55 -18.46 -10.61 4.39
C LEU A 55 -16.95 -10.75 4.15
N ASN A 56 -16.50 -10.65 2.90
CA ASN A 56 -15.08 -10.74 2.57
C ASN A 56 -14.27 -9.62 3.23
N SER A 57 -14.78 -8.37 3.23
CA SER A 57 -14.11 -7.25 3.89
C SER A 57 -13.90 -7.49 5.38
N LYS A 58 -14.95 -7.94 6.09
CA LYS A 58 -14.90 -8.24 7.53
C LYS A 58 -13.92 -9.35 7.88
N ILE A 59 -13.77 -10.34 7.00
CA ILE A 59 -12.88 -11.48 7.24
C ILE A 59 -11.44 -11.12 6.95
N SER A 60 -11.18 -10.34 5.90
CA SER A 60 -9.82 -9.90 5.55
C SER A 60 -9.18 -9.04 6.62
N ILE A 61 -9.97 -8.35 7.45
CA ILE A 61 -9.46 -7.53 8.57
C ILE A 61 -9.36 -8.31 9.90
N HIS A 62 -9.73 -9.59 9.93
CA HIS A 62 -9.65 -10.40 11.14
C HIS A 62 -8.17 -10.61 11.50
N PRO A 63 -7.75 -10.41 12.77
CA PRO A 63 -6.33 -10.46 13.15
C PRO A 63 -5.59 -11.72 12.67
N GLU A 64 -6.23 -12.89 12.81
CA GLU A 64 -5.71 -14.19 12.43
C GLU A 64 -5.49 -14.30 10.91
N MET A 65 -6.33 -13.65 10.09
CA MET A 65 -6.12 -13.58 8.63
C MET A 65 -4.97 -12.64 8.28
N ILE A 66 -4.89 -11.48 8.93
CA ILE A 66 -3.80 -10.52 8.74
C ILE A 66 -2.45 -11.17 9.08
N GLU A 67 -2.37 -11.90 10.19
CA GLU A 67 -1.15 -12.61 10.60
C GLU A 67 -0.72 -13.67 9.57
N LEU A 68 -1.67 -14.44 9.01
CA LEU A 68 -1.39 -15.41 7.97
C LEU A 68 -0.92 -14.76 6.66
N THR A 69 -1.56 -13.67 6.25
CA THR A 69 -1.13 -12.89 5.08
C THR A 69 0.28 -12.31 5.30
N ASN A 70 0.54 -11.70 6.45
CA ASN A 70 1.84 -11.12 6.80
C ASN A 70 2.95 -12.17 6.91
N LYS A 71 2.66 -13.39 7.38
CA LYS A 71 3.62 -14.51 7.39
C LYS A 71 4.06 -14.89 5.97
N LYS A 72 3.16 -14.83 4.98
CA LYS A 72 3.47 -15.12 3.58
C LYS A 72 4.13 -13.95 2.84
N GLU A 73 3.84 -12.72 3.25
CA GLU A 73 4.26 -11.48 2.58
C GLU A 73 5.44 -10.77 3.25
N GLN A 74 6.34 -11.49 3.94
CA GLN A 74 7.57 -10.87 4.47
C GLN A 74 8.51 -10.42 3.34
N VAL A 75 8.20 -9.28 2.73
CA VAL A 75 9.12 -8.49 1.90
C VAL A 75 9.57 -7.31 2.75
N GLU A 76 10.73 -7.45 3.36
CA GLU A 76 11.34 -6.40 4.16
C GLU A 76 12.01 -5.37 3.22
N CYS A 77 11.63 -4.09 3.33
CA CYS A 77 12.34 -3.02 2.62
C CYS A 77 13.67 -2.73 3.33
N VAL A 78 14.73 -3.45 2.95
CA VAL A 78 16.04 -3.41 3.62
C VAL A 78 16.78 -2.07 3.41
N ARG A 79 16.48 -1.33 2.34
CA ARG A 79 17.19 -0.08 2.00
C ARG A 79 16.38 0.80 1.04
N MET A 80 16.17 2.07 1.40
CA MET A 80 15.74 3.11 0.45
C MET A 80 16.92 4.02 0.12
N GLU A 81 17.37 4.01 -1.14
CA GLU A 81 18.29 5.03 -1.65
C GLU A 81 17.51 6.10 -2.40
N ARG A 82 17.37 7.29 -1.81
CA ARG A 82 16.85 8.46 -2.54
C ARG A 82 17.98 9.12 -3.32
N LYS A 83 18.16 8.73 -4.58
CA LYS A 83 19.03 9.47 -5.50
C LYS A 83 18.27 10.68 -6.03
N LEU A 84 18.87 11.86 -5.92
CA LEU A 84 18.34 13.08 -6.53
C LEU A 84 18.58 13.02 -8.04
N ILE A 85 17.55 12.68 -8.80
CA ILE A 85 17.61 12.60 -10.26
C ILE A 85 17.23 13.93 -10.88
N CYS A 86 18.09 14.46 -11.76
CA CYS A 86 17.80 15.66 -12.54
C CYS A 86 16.71 15.35 -13.58
N PRO A 87 15.60 16.11 -13.64
CA PRO A 87 14.53 15.92 -14.61
C PRO A 87 14.94 16.26 -16.06
N ILE A 88 16.06 16.96 -16.29
CA ILE A 88 16.55 17.28 -17.64
C ILE A 88 17.41 16.15 -18.21
N SER A 89 18.42 15.69 -17.45
CA SER A 89 19.33 14.63 -17.92
C SER A 89 18.90 13.22 -17.57
N GLN A 90 17.93 13.07 -16.66
CA GLN A 90 17.55 11.78 -16.06
C GLN A 90 18.74 11.06 -15.39
N LYS A 91 19.75 11.83 -14.97
CA LYS A 91 20.94 11.35 -14.25
C LYS A 91 20.95 11.90 -12.83
N GLU A 92 21.69 11.25 -11.95
CA GLU A 92 21.94 11.73 -10.59
C GLU A 92 22.59 13.13 -10.63
N VAL A 93 22.10 14.03 -9.79
CA VAL A 93 22.63 15.39 -9.64
C VAL A 93 23.97 15.33 -8.91
N VAL A 94 25.02 15.80 -9.55
CA VAL A 94 26.37 15.89 -8.96
C VAL A 94 26.70 17.34 -8.61
N ASP A 95 26.37 18.31 -9.49
CA ASP A 95 26.49 19.75 -9.21
C ASP A 95 25.11 20.40 -9.29
N ALA A 96 24.61 20.87 -8.15
CA ALA A 96 23.25 21.36 -8.03
C ALA A 96 23.10 22.79 -8.55
N TYR A 97 22.14 22.99 -9.45
CA TYR A 97 21.47 24.27 -9.68
C TYR A 97 20.14 24.26 -8.92
N ILE A 98 19.92 25.27 -8.08
CA ILE A 98 18.68 25.44 -7.32
C ILE A 98 17.95 26.66 -7.88
N GLY A 99 16.83 26.41 -8.56
CA GLY A 99 15.96 27.47 -9.06
C GLY A 99 15.31 28.24 -7.91
N ASP A 100 14.74 29.41 -8.19
CA ASP A 100 14.02 30.20 -7.16
C ASP A 100 12.73 29.52 -6.70
N CYS A 101 12.29 28.48 -7.44
CA CYS A 101 11.25 27.56 -7.03
C CYS A 101 11.71 26.50 -6.01
N GLY A 102 13.01 26.44 -5.67
CA GLY A 102 13.57 25.42 -4.78
C GLY A 102 13.89 24.07 -5.45
N HIS A 103 13.52 23.87 -6.72
CA HIS A 103 13.81 22.62 -7.43
C HIS A 103 15.28 22.50 -7.83
N VAL A 104 15.80 21.28 -7.66
CA VAL A 104 17.20 20.92 -7.89
C VAL A 104 17.35 20.30 -9.27
N LEU A 105 18.31 20.81 -10.05
CA LEU A 105 18.66 20.34 -11.38
C LEU A 105 20.19 20.14 -11.44
N GLU A 106 20.67 19.29 -12.35
CA GLU A 106 22.09 19.25 -12.69
C GLU A 106 22.48 20.56 -13.38
N LYS A 107 23.48 21.26 -12.84
CA LYS A 107 23.81 22.62 -13.21
C LYS A 107 24.26 22.75 -14.65
N LYS A 108 25.04 21.80 -15.17
CA LYS A 108 25.46 21.83 -16.59
C LYS A 108 24.25 21.82 -17.52
N GLU A 109 23.26 20.99 -17.21
CA GLU A 109 22.04 20.84 -18.00
C GLU A 109 21.07 21.99 -17.81
N ALA A 110 20.88 22.46 -16.57
CA ALA A 110 20.09 23.65 -16.27
C ALA A 110 20.62 24.87 -17.03
N MET A 111 21.95 25.06 -17.06
CA MET A 111 22.55 26.19 -17.78
C MET A 111 22.43 26.06 -19.30
N LYS A 112 22.54 24.84 -19.86
CA LYS A 112 22.29 24.59 -21.28
C LYS A 112 20.82 24.86 -21.63
N TYR A 113 19.90 24.39 -20.80
CA TYR A 113 18.46 24.60 -20.95
C TYR A 113 18.08 26.09 -20.87
N ILE A 114 18.62 26.84 -19.91
CA ILE A 114 18.42 28.30 -19.77
C ILE A 114 18.96 29.07 -20.97
N ARG A 115 20.11 28.66 -21.53
CA ARG A 115 20.69 29.33 -22.71
C ARG A 115 19.89 29.08 -23.99
N ASN A 116 19.33 27.88 -24.14
CA ASN A 116 18.65 27.46 -25.36
C ASN A 116 17.17 27.89 -25.41
N ASN A 117 16.60 28.38 -24.29
CA ASN A 117 15.19 28.74 -24.20
C ASN A 117 15.04 30.18 -23.68
N SER A 118 14.40 31.05 -24.45
CA SER A 118 14.13 32.45 -24.05
C SER A 118 13.24 32.56 -22.81
N ARG A 119 12.39 31.55 -22.57
CA ARG A 119 11.59 31.36 -21.35
C ARG A 119 11.78 29.94 -20.83
N ALA A 120 12.93 29.68 -20.23
CA ALA A 120 13.23 28.39 -19.62
C ALA A 120 12.34 28.14 -18.38
N ILE A 121 11.22 27.43 -18.54
CA ILE A 121 10.32 27.07 -17.44
C ILE A 121 10.91 25.88 -16.68
N CYS A 122 10.73 25.85 -15.36
CA CYS A 122 11.16 24.71 -14.56
C CYS A 122 10.57 23.39 -15.10
N PRO A 123 11.39 22.35 -15.34
CA PRO A 123 10.92 21.07 -15.87
C PRO A 123 10.19 20.20 -14.83
N GLN A 124 10.15 20.61 -13.56
CA GLN A 124 9.37 19.92 -12.56
C GLN A 124 7.88 20.05 -12.88
N ILE A 125 7.17 18.91 -12.91
CA ILE A 125 5.73 18.86 -13.19
C ILE A 125 4.98 19.82 -12.24
N GLY A 126 4.17 20.71 -12.83
CA GLY A 126 3.38 21.70 -12.09
C GLY A 126 4.14 22.98 -11.70
N CYS A 127 5.45 23.07 -11.94
CA CYS A 127 6.23 24.27 -11.66
C CYS A 127 6.27 25.21 -12.87
N ASN A 128 5.58 26.35 -12.79
CA ASN A 128 5.55 27.37 -13.86
C ASN A 128 6.59 28.50 -13.68
N LYS A 129 7.59 28.31 -12.80
CA LYS A 129 8.61 29.34 -12.52
C LYS A 129 9.66 29.37 -13.62
N ILE A 130 10.05 30.58 -14.03
CA ILE A 130 11.13 30.80 -15.01
C ILE A 130 12.48 30.64 -14.31
N LEU A 131 13.34 29.82 -14.90
CA LEU A 131 14.71 29.62 -14.46
C LEU A 131 15.60 30.73 -15.00
N VAL A 132 16.42 31.32 -14.13
CA VAL A 132 17.35 32.40 -14.47
C VAL A 132 18.79 32.00 -14.21
N LYS A 133 19.70 32.56 -15.02
CA LYS A 133 21.14 32.42 -14.80
C LYS A 133 21.53 33.21 -13.55
N LYS A 134 21.74 32.52 -12.42
CA LYS A 134 22.32 33.14 -11.23
C LYS A 134 23.77 33.52 -11.53
N ARG A 135 24.09 34.82 -11.48
CA ARG A 135 25.48 35.29 -11.42
C ARG A 135 25.93 35.06 -9.98
N ARG A 136 26.97 34.24 -9.79
CA ARG A 136 27.76 34.28 -8.56
C ARG A 136 28.51 35.59 -8.52
#